data_AF-A0A937YJM9-F1
#
_entry.id   AF-A0A937YJM9-F1
#
_cell.length_a   1.000
_cell.length_b   1.000
_cell.length_c   1.000
_cell.angle_alpha   90.00
_cell.angle_beta   90.00
_cell.angle_gamma   90.00
#
_symmetry.space_group_name_H-M   'P 1'
#
loop_
_entity.id
_entity.type
_entity.pdbx_description
1 polymer ?
#
loop_
_entity_poly.entity_id
_entity_poly.type
_entity_poly.pdbx_seq_one_letter_code
_entity_poly.pdbx_strand_id
1 'polypeptide(L)'
;MALATRLALTSLAASFALTGAALAKPIDLTQQSDVEMMATAALAQTLRAKCEASGEMSSDTRQAVATWEKANHLDRVAAEIMRLGKDPATRAVIATLAQQVEEAAATVEPQSCPALIALLDVPAASFGKRASSLPAVSASKRAEVAPDARSDQPAKTRKSGKGAKAHALADQIEGFGFDQRPVIGNGGMIMLDIYPVVLFKDGRLLTDVGGLDFAGGIEAHQQENPRAWTRWRKSDGRFELLGGDKWRPFAFNAIYDKVPPGFRLTGRYDTMANTGNIAIGGTDSVTVWEAYEFWPGGEVIKGRTAGADVAGGDYRTTAQATSPDRRDRYSIDGLTLSITYDDGASESVILVTDPKDPDVIWLNGRGFVKAE
;
A
#
# COMPACT_ATOMS: atom_id res chain seq x y z
N MET A 1 59.43 28.83 -29.48
CA MET A 1 59.09 27.89 -28.39
C MET A 1 57.58 27.73 -28.39
N ALA A 2 57.06 26.96 -29.36
CA ALA A 2 55.64 26.78 -29.62
C ALA A 2 55.43 25.61 -30.58
N LEU A 3 54.34 24.87 -30.34
CA LEU A 3 53.67 23.88 -31.18
C LEU A 3 54.39 22.57 -31.53
N ALA A 4 54.03 21.52 -30.79
CA ALA A 4 54.00 20.16 -31.30
C ALA A 4 52.56 19.78 -31.65
N THR A 5 52.29 19.70 -32.95
CA THR A 5 51.04 19.17 -33.52
C THR A 5 51.22 17.67 -33.74
N ARG A 6 50.38 16.83 -33.14
CA ARG A 6 50.16 15.45 -33.58
C ARG A 6 48.67 15.16 -33.71
N LEU A 7 48.25 14.99 -34.95
CA LEU A 7 47.01 14.31 -35.34
C LEU A 7 47.08 12.84 -34.88
N ALA A 8 45.97 12.34 -34.32
CA ALA A 8 45.63 10.94 -34.40
C ALA A 8 44.10 10.84 -34.58
N LEU A 9 43.70 10.37 -35.76
CA LEU A 9 42.35 9.93 -36.11
C LEU A 9 41.94 8.78 -35.18
N THR A 10 40.78 8.92 -34.53
CA THR A 10 40.07 7.80 -33.90
C THR A 10 38.67 7.66 -34.49
N SER A 11 38.41 6.43 -34.91
CA SER A 11 37.23 5.86 -35.53
C SER A 11 35.91 6.12 -34.80
N LEU A 12 34.89 6.56 -35.55
CA LEU A 12 33.48 6.50 -35.16
C LEU A 12 32.99 5.05 -35.24
N ALA A 13 32.67 4.45 -34.09
CA ALA A 13 31.78 3.29 -34.01
C ALA A 13 30.49 3.76 -33.31
N ALA A 14 29.41 3.89 -34.08
CA ALA A 14 28.10 4.23 -33.54
C ALA A 14 27.46 2.96 -32.96
N SER A 15 27.54 2.80 -31.63
CA SER A 15 26.72 1.83 -30.90
C SER A 15 25.32 2.40 -30.73
N PHE A 16 24.34 1.86 -31.46
CA PHE A 16 22.93 2.05 -31.14
C PHE A 16 22.63 1.34 -29.82
N ALA A 17 22.58 2.09 -28.73
CA ALA A 17 21.97 1.64 -27.49
C ALA A 17 20.45 1.66 -27.67
N LEU A 18 19.84 0.48 -27.85
CA LEU A 18 18.41 0.30 -27.60
C LEU A 18 18.18 0.44 -26.10
N THR A 19 17.93 1.66 -25.63
CA THR A 19 17.35 1.88 -24.30
C THR A 19 15.97 1.24 -24.29
N GLY A 20 15.85 0.09 -23.63
CA GLY A 20 14.54 -0.50 -23.34
C GLY A 20 13.72 0.51 -22.56
N ALA A 21 12.65 1.03 -23.17
CA ALA A 21 11.69 1.87 -22.47
C ALA A 21 11.05 1.00 -21.38
N ALA A 22 11.36 1.29 -20.13
CA ALA A 22 10.61 0.73 -19.01
C ALA A 22 9.13 1.08 -19.24
N LEU A 23 8.28 0.06 -19.35
CA LEU A 23 6.85 0.26 -19.58
C LEU A 23 6.28 1.13 -18.46
N ALA A 24 5.61 2.22 -18.84
CA ALA A 24 4.90 3.06 -17.89
C ALA A 24 3.90 2.23 -17.11
N LYS A 25 3.87 2.39 -15.78
CA LYS A 25 2.96 1.65 -14.91
C LYS A 25 1.76 2.55 -14.59
N PRO A 26 0.51 2.09 -14.83
CA PRO A 26 -0.66 2.82 -14.36
C PRO A 26 -0.71 2.83 -12.83
N ILE A 27 -1.51 3.74 -12.27
CA ILE A 27 -1.83 3.74 -10.84
C ILE A 27 -2.56 2.44 -10.49
N ASP A 28 -2.09 1.77 -9.44
CA ASP A 28 -2.72 0.60 -8.86
C ASP A 28 -3.37 0.99 -7.52
N LEU A 29 -4.70 1.09 -7.49
CA LEU A 29 -5.45 1.46 -6.28
C LEU A 29 -5.37 0.41 -5.16
N THR A 30 -4.77 -0.75 -5.41
CA THR A 30 -4.43 -1.73 -4.36
C THR A 30 -3.10 -1.41 -3.68
N GLN A 31 -2.25 -0.60 -4.30
CA GLN A 31 -1.01 -0.11 -3.73
C GLN A 31 -1.28 1.15 -2.92
N GLN A 32 -1.09 1.07 -1.61
CA GLN A 32 -1.27 2.20 -0.69
C GLN A 32 -0.51 3.45 -1.16
N SER A 33 0.71 3.25 -1.66
CA SER A 33 1.58 4.34 -2.07
C SER A 33 1.10 5.13 -3.30
N ASP A 34 0.24 4.52 -4.11
CA ASP A 34 -0.40 5.17 -5.26
C ASP A 34 -1.64 5.96 -4.83
N VAL A 35 -2.40 5.42 -3.86
CA VAL A 35 -3.54 6.12 -3.23
C VAL A 35 -3.06 7.37 -2.48
N GLU A 36 -1.97 7.27 -1.71
CA GLU A 36 -1.35 8.40 -1.02
C GLU A 36 -0.92 9.49 -2.00
N MET A 37 -0.26 9.12 -3.09
CA MET A 37 0.12 10.05 -4.15
C MET A 37 -1.09 10.80 -4.73
N MET A 38 -2.19 10.08 -5.03
CA MET A 38 -3.43 10.72 -5.53
C MET A 38 -4.04 11.66 -4.49
N ALA A 39 -4.07 11.25 -3.22
CA ALA A 39 -4.62 12.04 -2.13
C ALA A 39 -3.84 13.35 -1.94
N THR A 40 -2.51 13.26 -1.88
CA THR A 40 -1.61 14.42 -1.75
C THR A 40 -1.75 15.36 -2.96
N ALA A 41 -1.80 14.81 -4.17
CA ALA A 41 -2.01 15.58 -5.40
C ALA A 41 -3.33 16.36 -5.37
N ALA A 42 -4.43 15.69 -5.01
CA ALA A 42 -5.75 16.32 -4.92
C ALA A 42 -5.79 17.39 -3.82
N LEU A 43 -5.24 17.11 -2.63
CA LEU A 43 -5.19 18.06 -1.53
C LEU A 43 -4.40 19.32 -1.90
N ALA A 44 -3.23 19.17 -2.54
CA ALA A 44 -2.45 20.30 -3.01
C ALA A 44 -3.25 21.17 -4.01
N GLN A 45 -4.01 20.56 -4.93
CA GLN A 45 -4.85 21.28 -5.88
C GLN A 45 -6.00 22.03 -5.20
N THR A 46 -6.70 21.40 -4.25
CA THR A 46 -7.80 22.02 -3.51
C THR A 46 -7.29 23.19 -2.66
N LEU A 47 -6.21 23.01 -1.91
CA LEU A 47 -5.60 24.08 -1.10
C LEU A 47 -5.08 25.23 -1.98
N ARG A 48 -4.51 24.94 -3.15
CA ARG A 48 -4.12 25.96 -4.14
C ARG A 48 -5.32 26.78 -4.59
N ALA A 49 -6.40 26.13 -5.01
CA ALA A 49 -7.60 26.82 -5.48
C ALA A 49 -8.22 27.70 -4.38
N LYS A 50 -8.28 27.22 -3.14
CA LYS A 50 -8.77 28.01 -2.00
C LYS A 50 -7.85 29.18 -1.65
N CYS A 51 -6.53 28.97 -1.66
CA CYS A 51 -5.54 30.02 -1.45
C CYS A 51 -5.55 31.09 -2.56
N GLU A 52 -5.81 30.71 -3.81
CA GLU A 52 -6.02 31.65 -4.91
C GLU A 52 -7.32 32.46 -4.71
N ALA A 53 -8.40 31.79 -4.31
CA ALA A 53 -9.71 32.41 -4.09
C ALA A 53 -9.72 33.39 -2.91
N SER A 54 -8.89 33.19 -1.89
CA SER A 54 -8.76 34.14 -0.76
C SER A 54 -8.04 35.44 -1.15
N GLY A 55 -7.33 35.46 -2.28
CA GLY A 55 -6.50 36.59 -2.70
C GLY A 55 -5.19 36.73 -1.91
N GLU A 56 -4.88 35.80 -1.02
CA GLU A 56 -3.69 35.84 -0.15
C GLU A 56 -2.45 35.21 -0.80
N MET A 57 -2.58 34.62 -1.99
CA MET A 57 -1.48 33.93 -2.65
C MET A 57 -0.41 34.89 -3.20
N SER A 58 0.68 35.03 -2.44
CA SER A 58 1.87 35.79 -2.83
C SER A 58 2.52 35.28 -4.13
N SER A 59 3.37 36.09 -4.75
CA SER A 59 4.19 35.66 -5.92
C SER A 59 5.09 34.48 -5.57
N ASP A 60 5.66 34.49 -4.37
CA ASP A 60 6.64 33.50 -3.92
C ASP A 60 5.95 32.16 -3.66
N THR A 61 4.77 32.19 -3.04
CA THR A 61 3.90 31.01 -2.88
C THR A 61 3.52 30.42 -4.24
N ARG A 62 3.12 31.26 -5.21
CA ARG A 62 2.82 30.79 -6.58
C ARG A 62 4.01 30.09 -7.22
N GLN A 63 5.21 30.65 -7.08
CA GLN A 63 6.42 30.06 -7.63
C GLN A 63 6.80 28.74 -6.93
N ALA A 64 6.67 28.67 -5.60
CA ALA A 64 6.90 27.46 -4.83
C ALA A 64 5.95 26.33 -5.25
N VAL A 65 4.65 26.63 -5.37
CA VAL A 65 3.65 25.67 -5.85
C VAL A 65 4.00 25.18 -7.25
N ALA A 66 4.23 26.07 -8.21
CA ALA A 66 4.56 25.69 -9.58
C ALA A 66 5.83 24.81 -9.67
N THR A 67 6.82 25.09 -8.83
CA THR A 67 8.06 24.31 -8.73
C THR A 67 7.77 22.91 -8.19
N TRP A 68 7.00 22.82 -7.10
CA TRP A 68 6.61 21.55 -6.49
C TRP A 68 5.74 20.70 -7.43
N GLU A 69 4.76 21.31 -8.10
CA GLU A 69 3.88 20.62 -9.06
C GLU A 69 4.67 20.00 -10.21
N LYS A 70 5.64 20.76 -10.75
CA LYS A 70 6.54 20.29 -11.80
C LYS A 70 7.44 19.15 -11.31
N ALA A 71 8.00 19.27 -10.10
CA ALA A 71 8.85 18.24 -9.51
C ALA A 71 8.08 16.94 -9.24
N ASN A 72 6.78 17.04 -8.97
CA ASN A 72 5.91 15.92 -8.64
C ASN A 72 5.08 15.40 -9.82
N HIS A 73 5.25 15.95 -11.03
CA HIS A 73 4.49 15.56 -12.23
C HIS A 73 2.97 15.57 -11.99
N LEU A 74 2.46 16.62 -11.36
CA LEU A 74 1.06 16.72 -10.97
C LEU A 74 0.10 16.62 -12.18
N ASP A 75 0.55 17.05 -13.36
CA ASP A 75 -0.15 16.90 -14.63
C ASP A 75 -0.42 15.43 -14.97
N ARG A 76 0.55 14.54 -14.74
CA ARG A 76 0.41 13.10 -15.00
C ARG A 76 -0.51 12.44 -14.00
N VAL A 77 -0.40 12.79 -12.72
CA VAL A 77 -1.29 12.26 -11.67
C VAL A 77 -2.73 12.67 -11.96
N ALA A 78 -2.97 13.94 -12.30
CA ALA A 78 -4.31 14.43 -12.66
C ALA A 78 -4.88 13.72 -13.90
N ALA A 79 -4.07 13.52 -14.93
CA ALA A 79 -4.48 12.78 -16.12
C ALA A 79 -4.85 11.32 -15.82
N GLU A 80 -4.11 10.68 -14.91
CA GLU A 80 -4.36 9.30 -14.51
C GLU A 80 -5.60 9.19 -13.61
N ILE A 81 -5.83 10.13 -12.68
CA ILE A 81 -7.09 10.23 -11.91
C ILE A 81 -8.28 10.34 -12.87
N MET A 82 -8.21 11.23 -13.87
CA MET A 82 -9.26 11.36 -14.88
C MET A 82 -9.45 10.08 -15.71
N ARG A 83 -8.36 9.39 -16.07
CA ARG A 83 -8.42 8.12 -16.80
C ARG A 83 -9.12 7.05 -15.96
N LEU A 84 -8.74 6.91 -14.70
CA LEU A 84 -9.36 5.98 -13.75
C LEU A 84 -10.83 6.34 -13.50
N GLY A 85 -11.20 7.62 -13.44
CA GLY A 85 -12.59 8.04 -13.27
C GLY A 85 -13.54 7.61 -14.41
N LYS A 86 -13.02 7.15 -15.55
CA LYS A 86 -13.82 6.61 -16.65
C LYS A 86 -14.39 5.22 -16.34
N ASP A 87 -13.70 4.43 -15.53
CA ASP A 87 -14.17 3.11 -15.10
C ASP A 87 -15.15 3.26 -13.91
N PRO A 88 -16.35 2.66 -13.94
CA PRO A 88 -17.34 2.81 -12.86
C PRO A 88 -16.87 2.32 -11.49
N ALA A 89 -16.07 1.25 -11.44
CA ALA A 89 -15.62 0.68 -10.16
C ALA A 89 -14.62 1.60 -9.46
N THR A 90 -13.68 2.18 -10.21
CA THR A 90 -12.70 3.15 -9.68
C THR A 90 -13.28 4.55 -9.49
N ARG A 91 -14.34 4.94 -10.22
CA ARG A 91 -15.00 6.24 -10.07
C ARG A 91 -15.53 6.46 -8.65
N ALA A 92 -16.15 5.45 -8.04
CA ALA A 92 -16.65 5.55 -6.67
C ALA A 92 -15.50 5.80 -5.67
N VAL A 93 -14.39 5.08 -5.83
CA VAL A 93 -13.19 5.26 -4.99
C VAL A 93 -12.62 6.66 -5.13
N ILE A 94 -12.51 7.18 -6.36
CA ILE A 94 -12.01 8.54 -6.62
C ILE A 94 -12.98 9.59 -6.06
N ALA A 95 -14.29 9.39 -6.18
CA ALA A 95 -15.28 10.30 -5.62
C ALA A 95 -15.20 10.36 -4.09
N THR A 96 -15.06 9.20 -3.43
CA THR A 96 -14.84 9.14 -1.98
C THR A 96 -13.53 9.83 -1.59
N LEU A 97 -12.44 9.61 -2.34
CA LEU A 97 -11.17 10.27 -2.10
C LEU A 97 -11.27 11.80 -2.27
N ALA A 98 -11.98 12.27 -3.30
CA ALA A 98 -12.20 13.69 -3.53
C ALA A 98 -13.02 14.32 -2.40
N GLN A 99 -14.08 13.65 -1.95
CA GLN A 99 -14.87 14.11 -0.80
C GLN A 99 -14.00 14.20 0.47
N GLN A 100 -13.17 13.20 0.73
CA GLN A 100 -12.21 13.19 1.85
C GLN A 100 -11.25 14.37 1.80
N VAL A 101 -10.72 14.67 0.61
CA VAL A 101 -9.82 15.80 0.40
C VAL A 101 -10.54 17.14 0.61
N GLU A 102 -11.77 17.29 0.14
CA GLU A 102 -12.56 18.50 0.36
C GLU A 102 -12.89 18.71 1.84
N GLU A 103 -13.28 17.64 2.53
CA GLU A 103 -13.50 17.68 3.98
C GLU A 103 -12.21 18.09 4.70
N ALA A 104 -11.07 17.47 4.39
CA ALA A 104 -9.77 17.84 4.97
C ALA A 104 -9.29 19.26 4.59
N ALA A 105 -9.70 19.81 3.45
CA ALA A 105 -9.36 21.17 3.06
C ALA A 105 -10.31 22.21 3.66
N ALA A 106 -11.56 21.86 3.97
CA ALA A 106 -12.52 22.73 4.64
C ALA A 106 -12.10 23.06 6.08
N THR A 107 -11.40 22.14 6.73
CA THR A 107 -10.95 22.30 8.12
C THR A 107 -9.85 23.36 8.29
N VAL A 108 -9.07 23.59 7.23
CA VAL A 108 -7.99 24.59 7.18
C VAL A 108 -8.35 25.81 6.34
N GLU A 109 -9.63 26.02 6.02
CA GLU A 109 -10.06 27.00 5.02
C GLU A 109 -9.56 28.45 5.29
N PRO A 110 -9.63 29.00 6.52
CA PRO A 110 -9.06 30.32 6.83
C PRO A 110 -7.53 30.39 6.71
N GLN A 111 -6.86 29.26 6.55
CA GLN A 111 -5.41 29.10 6.50
C GLN A 111 -4.96 28.30 5.27
N SER A 112 -5.75 28.34 4.19
CA SER A 112 -5.48 27.54 2.98
C SER A 112 -4.09 27.82 2.40
N CYS A 113 -3.60 29.06 2.46
CA CYS A 113 -2.26 29.43 1.99
C CYS A 113 -1.12 28.91 2.89
N PRO A 114 -1.10 29.14 4.22
CA PRO A 114 -0.15 28.49 5.12
C PRO A 114 -0.16 26.96 5.04
N ALA A 115 -1.34 26.33 5.00
CA ALA A 115 -1.48 24.88 4.89
C ALA A 115 -0.89 24.35 3.58
N LEU A 116 -1.11 25.05 2.47
CA LEU A 116 -0.49 24.70 1.19
C LEU A 116 1.03 24.76 1.29
N ILE A 117 1.60 25.84 1.83
CA ILE A 117 3.06 25.98 1.97
C ILE A 117 3.63 24.86 2.84
N ALA A 118 3.00 24.59 3.99
CA ALA A 118 3.41 23.51 4.88
C ALA A 118 3.43 22.15 4.15
N LEU A 119 2.38 21.86 3.36
CA LEU A 119 2.30 20.64 2.55
C LEU A 119 3.47 20.51 1.56
N LEU A 120 3.89 21.60 0.91
CA LEU A 120 5.00 21.57 -0.06
C LEU A 120 6.35 21.21 0.58
N ASP A 121 6.52 21.53 1.87
CA ASP A 121 7.74 21.29 2.63
C ASP A 121 7.83 19.87 3.23
N VAL A 122 6.73 19.11 3.25
CA VAL A 122 6.71 17.74 3.77
C VAL A 122 7.43 16.79 2.80
N PRO A 123 8.53 16.11 3.20
CA PRO A 123 9.24 15.18 2.30
C PRO A 123 8.37 14.02 1.81
N ALA A 124 7.42 13.56 2.64
CA ALA A 124 6.46 12.52 2.28
C ALA A 124 5.46 12.96 1.19
N ALA A 125 5.26 14.27 1.01
CA ALA A 125 4.47 14.82 -0.10
C ALA A 125 5.25 14.81 -1.43
N SER A 126 6.54 14.44 -1.44
CA SER A 126 7.33 14.30 -2.66
C SER A 126 7.17 12.90 -3.27
N PHE A 127 6.44 12.83 -4.38
CA PHE A 127 6.16 11.60 -5.13
C PHE A 127 6.67 11.65 -6.57
N GLY A 128 7.45 12.66 -6.96
CA GLY A 128 7.95 12.85 -8.32
C GLY A 128 8.62 11.62 -8.96
N LYS A 129 9.45 10.89 -8.21
CA LYS A 129 10.05 9.64 -8.72
C LYS A 129 9.00 8.61 -9.13
N ARG A 130 7.94 8.45 -8.33
CA ARG A 130 6.82 7.54 -8.60
C ARG A 130 5.97 8.07 -9.75
N ALA A 131 5.55 9.33 -9.70
CA ALA A 131 4.72 9.93 -10.74
C ALA A 131 5.41 9.99 -12.12
N SER A 132 6.75 10.03 -12.16
CA SER A 132 7.52 9.98 -13.41
C SER A 132 7.32 8.67 -14.20
N SER A 133 6.91 7.59 -13.52
CA SER A 133 6.59 6.29 -14.12
C SER A 133 5.17 6.19 -14.68
N LEU A 134 4.32 7.18 -14.39
CA LEU A 134 2.97 7.23 -14.94
C LEU A 134 3.00 7.50 -16.44
N PRO A 135 1.98 7.01 -17.18
CA PRO A 135 1.84 7.31 -18.60
C PRO A 135 1.95 8.82 -18.85
N ALA A 136 2.82 9.22 -19.77
CA ALA A 136 2.93 10.62 -20.13
C ALA A 136 1.58 11.11 -20.66
N VAL A 137 1.18 12.32 -20.28
CA VAL A 137 0.05 13.01 -20.88
C VAL A 137 0.42 13.29 -22.34
N SER A 138 0.09 12.36 -23.23
CA SER A 138 0.21 12.62 -24.66
C SER A 138 -0.76 13.74 -24.97
N ALA A 139 -0.23 14.91 -25.35
CA ALA A 139 -0.97 15.97 -26.00
C ALA A 139 -1.44 15.45 -27.36
N SER A 140 -2.40 14.52 -27.33
CA SER A 140 -2.98 13.95 -28.53
C SER A 140 -3.85 15.02 -29.16
N LYS A 141 -3.28 15.67 -30.18
CA LYS A 141 -3.99 16.43 -31.21
C LYS A 141 -5.20 15.59 -31.58
N ARG A 142 -6.39 16.11 -31.30
CA ARG A 142 -7.71 15.49 -31.51
C ARG A 142 -7.80 14.85 -32.90
N ALA A 143 -7.43 13.58 -33.00
CA ALA A 143 -7.75 12.75 -34.14
C ALA A 143 -9.12 12.13 -33.86
N GLU A 144 -10.09 12.58 -34.63
CA GLU A 144 -11.44 12.05 -34.68
C GLU A 144 -11.38 10.57 -35.07
N VAL A 145 -11.74 9.69 -34.15
CA VAL A 145 -11.85 8.25 -34.39
C VAL A 145 -13.33 7.88 -34.40
N ALA A 146 -13.77 7.33 -35.53
CA ALA A 146 -15.09 6.81 -35.79
C ALA A 146 -15.50 5.70 -34.79
N PRO A 147 -16.80 5.48 -34.56
CA PRO A 147 -17.26 4.57 -33.53
C PRO A 147 -17.08 3.12 -33.97
N ASP A 148 -16.25 2.38 -33.25
CA ASP A 148 -16.12 0.94 -33.43
C ASP A 148 -16.98 0.18 -32.40
N ALA A 149 -17.58 -0.90 -32.86
CA ALA A 149 -18.67 -1.60 -32.21
C ALA A 149 -18.22 -2.29 -30.91
N ARG A 150 -18.98 -2.06 -29.83
CA ARG A 150 -18.88 -2.76 -28.55
C ARG A 150 -19.09 -4.26 -28.74
N SER A 151 -18.08 -5.05 -28.41
CA SER A 151 -18.25 -6.45 -28.05
C SER A 151 -18.51 -6.52 -26.55
N ASP A 152 -19.78 -6.69 -26.18
CA ASP A 152 -20.19 -7.09 -24.84
C ASP A 152 -19.64 -8.49 -24.55
N GLN A 153 -18.60 -8.57 -23.72
CA GLN A 153 -18.17 -9.83 -23.13
C GLN A 153 -18.30 -9.72 -21.60
N PRO A 154 -19.14 -10.55 -20.95
CA PRO A 154 -19.35 -10.46 -19.51
C PRO A 154 -18.08 -10.81 -18.74
N ALA A 155 -17.82 -10.03 -17.69
CA ALA A 155 -16.71 -10.23 -16.77
C ALA A 155 -16.75 -11.66 -16.20
N LYS A 156 -15.80 -12.49 -16.63
CA LYS A 156 -15.62 -13.83 -16.08
C LYS A 156 -15.18 -13.71 -14.63
N THR A 157 -16.06 -14.11 -13.72
CA THR A 157 -15.77 -14.41 -12.31
C THR A 157 -14.56 -15.36 -12.25
N ARG A 158 -13.44 -14.91 -11.69
CA ARG A 158 -12.30 -15.77 -11.35
C ARG A 158 -12.75 -16.71 -10.23
N LYS A 159 -13.14 -17.94 -10.59
CA LYS A 159 -13.41 -19.01 -9.61
C LYS A 159 -12.14 -19.31 -8.81
N SER A 160 -12.24 -19.19 -7.49
CA SER A 160 -11.23 -19.50 -6.48
C SER A 160 -10.93 -21.00 -6.42
N GLY A 161 -10.04 -21.50 -7.27
CA GLY A 161 -9.44 -22.84 -7.14
C GLY A 161 -8.39 -22.94 -6.03
N LYS A 162 -8.37 -22.02 -5.06
CA LYS A 162 -7.24 -21.75 -4.14
C LYS A 162 -7.21 -22.62 -2.87
N GLY A 163 -8.36 -23.06 -2.35
CA GLY A 163 -8.44 -23.77 -1.06
C GLY A 163 -7.71 -25.13 -1.00
N ALA A 164 -7.70 -25.90 -2.09
CA ALA A 164 -7.06 -27.22 -2.11
C ALA A 164 -5.52 -27.15 -2.05
N LYS A 165 -4.91 -26.05 -2.52
CA LYS A 165 -3.46 -25.87 -2.49
C LYS A 165 -2.96 -25.45 -1.11
N ALA A 166 -3.74 -24.67 -0.37
CA ALA A 166 -3.40 -24.23 0.98
C ALA A 166 -3.31 -25.41 1.97
N HIS A 167 -4.20 -26.39 1.85
CA HIS A 167 -4.19 -27.61 2.69
C HIS A 167 -2.93 -28.45 2.49
N ALA A 168 -2.54 -28.72 1.23
CA ALA A 168 -1.32 -29.48 0.94
C ALA A 168 -0.04 -28.77 1.42
N LEU A 169 -0.08 -27.43 1.49
CA LEU A 169 1.03 -26.63 1.98
C LEU A 169 1.10 -26.61 3.51
N ALA A 170 -0.05 -26.67 4.19
CA ALA A 170 -0.13 -26.69 5.65
C ALA A 170 0.65 -27.87 6.27
N ASP A 171 0.71 -29.02 5.59
CA ASP A 171 1.45 -30.18 6.09
C ASP A 171 2.97 -30.03 6.01
N GLN A 172 3.46 -29.08 5.20
CA GLN A 172 4.89 -28.77 5.05
C GLN A 172 5.35 -27.66 6.00
N ILE A 173 4.41 -26.95 6.63
CA ILE A 173 4.66 -25.85 7.55
C ILE A 173 4.90 -26.42 8.96
N GLU A 174 6.02 -26.02 9.57
CA GLU A 174 6.31 -26.24 10.99
C GLU A 174 5.46 -25.32 11.85
N GLY A 175 5.35 -24.05 11.46
CA GLY A 175 4.52 -23.05 12.14
C GLY A 175 4.80 -21.64 11.65
N PHE A 176 4.26 -20.65 12.36
CA PHE A 176 4.47 -19.23 12.10
C PHE A 176 5.26 -18.60 13.23
N GLY A 177 6.38 -17.97 12.90
CA GLY A 177 7.18 -17.20 13.83
C GLY A 177 7.05 -15.72 13.55
N PHE A 178 7.68 -14.89 14.40
CA PHE A 178 7.63 -13.45 14.26
C PHE A 178 9.03 -12.87 14.32
N ASP A 179 9.31 -11.99 13.37
CA ASP A 179 10.52 -11.20 13.35
C ASP A 179 10.15 -9.72 13.33
N GLN A 180 11.15 -8.88 13.50
CA GLN A 180 10.97 -7.43 13.48
C GLN A 180 11.89 -6.81 12.44
N ARG A 181 11.42 -5.74 11.80
CA ARG A 181 12.24 -4.95 10.87
C ARG A 181 12.03 -3.46 11.13
N PRO A 182 13.07 -2.64 10.98
CA PRO A 182 12.88 -1.20 10.97
C PRO A 182 12.04 -0.81 9.74
N VAL A 183 10.99 -0.03 9.96
CA VAL A 183 10.20 0.62 8.91
C VAL A 183 10.22 2.12 9.15
N ILE A 184 10.19 2.90 8.08
CA ILE A 184 10.04 4.36 8.19
C ILE A 184 8.54 4.62 8.07
N GLY A 185 7.92 5.07 9.17
CA GLY A 185 6.52 5.44 9.16
C GLY A 185 6.28 6.85 8.64
N ASN A 186 5.00 7.26 8.65
CA ASN A 186 4.60 8.61 8.29
C ASN A 186 5.32 9.63 9.20
N GLY A 187 5.91 10.67 8.59
CA GLY A 187 6.74 11.66 9.31
C GLY A 187 8.23 11.30 9.43
N GLY A 188 8.69 10.21 8.81
CA GLY A 188 10.13 9.88 8.75
C GLY A 188 10.68 9.21 10.01
N MET A 189 9.84 8.92 11.00
CA MET A 189 10.24 8.17 12.19
C MET A 189 10.54 6.71 11.85
N ILE A 190 11.62 6.18 12.41
CA ILE A 190 11.94 4.75 12.34
C ILE A 190 11.13 4.04 13.43
N MET A 191 10.23 3.14 13.01
CA MET A 191 9.45 2.25 13.87
C MET A 191 9.91 0.80 13.67
N LEU A 192 9.51 -0.09 14.58
CA LEU A 192 9.70 -1.53 14.42
C LEU A 192 8.38 -2.16 13.98
N ASP A 193 8.40 -2.76 12.80
CA ASP A 193 7.29 -3.55 12.25
C ASP A 193 7.47 -5.01 12.67
N ILE A 194 6.49 -5.56 13.39
CA ILE A 194 6.43 -6.98 13.75
C ILE A 194 5.66 -7.69 12.65
N TYR A 195 6.33 -8.63 11.97
CA TYR A 195 5.74 -9.34 10.84
C TYR A 195 5.86 -10.86 11.02
N PRO A 196 4.84 -11.62 10.58
CA PRO A 196 4.86 -13.07 10.63
C PRO A 196 5.79 -13.61 9.53
N VAL A 197 6.41 -14.74 9.82
CA VAL A 197 7.17 -15.53 8.86
C VAL A 197 6.64 -16.97 8.85
N VAL A 198 6.83 -17.67 7.74
CA VAL A 198 6.45 -19.08 7.61
C VAL A 198 7.68 -19.95 7.75
N LEU A 199 7.65 -20.88 8.72
CA LEU A 199 8.70 -21.85 8.95
C LEU A 199 8.30 -23.16 8.28
N PHE A 200 9.08 -23.63 7.32
CA PHE A 200 8.88 -24.95 6.70
C PHE A 200 9.67 -26.02 7.42
N LYS A 201 9.12 -27.24 7.49
CA LYS A 201 9.75 -28.40 8.16
C LYS A 201 11.12 -28.78 7.60
N ASP A 202 11.41 -28.41 6.35
CA ASP A 202 12.71 -28.63 5.69
C ASP A 202 13.77 -27.56 6.03
N GLY A 203 13.44 -26.60 6.90
CA GLY A 203 14.32 -25.51 7.31
C GLY A 203 14.33 -24.31 6.37
N ARG A 204 13.47 -24.27 5.32
CA ARG A 204 13.21 -23.03 4.57
C ARG A 204 12.35 -22.08 5.38
N LEU A 205 12.58 -20.79 5.19
CA LEU A 205 11.80 -19.71 5.79
C LEU A 205 11.30 -18.77 4.69
N LEU A 206 10.03 -18.40 4.76
CA LEU A 206 9.41 -17.37 3.92
C LEU A 206 9.11 -16.13 4.79
N THR A 207 9.68 -14.98 4.43
CA THR A 207 9.51 -13.70 5.15
C THR A 207 8.27 -12.93 4.71
N ASP A 208 7.59 -13.39 3.66
CA ASP A 208 6.37 -12.79 3.12
C ASP A 208 5.26 -13.83 3.06
N VAL A 209 4.36 -13.82 4.06
CA VAL A 209 3.26 -14.78 4.18
C VAL A 209 2.34 -14.76 2.95
N GLY A 210 2.23 -13.63 2.23
CA GLY A 210 1.46 -13.53 0.99
C GLY A 210 1.95 -14.50 -0.10
N GLY A 211 3.21 -14.90 -0.05
CA GLY A 211 3.79 -15.88 -0.97
C GLY A 211 3.14 -17.27 -0.93
N LEU A 212 2.39 -17.61 0.12
CA LEU A 212 1.64 -18.88 0.20
C LEU A 212 0.45 -18.92 -0.78
N ASP A 213 -0.09 -17.77 -1.17
CA ASP A 213 -1.20 -17.65 -2.14
C ASP A 213 -0.70 -17.30 -3.57
N PHE A 214 0.61 -17.43 -3.80
CA PHE A 214 1.19 -17.16 -5.10
C PHE A 214 0.62 -18.11 -6.17
N ALA A 215 0.09 -17.56 -7.27
CA ALA A 215 -0.65 -18.31 -8.27
C ALA A 215 0.18 -19.44 -8.93
N GLY A 216 1.49 -19.20 -9.10
CA GLY A 216 2.44 -20.17 -9.63
C GLY A 216 2.86 -21.27 -8.66
N GLY A 217 2.40 -21.22 -7.40
CA GLY A 217 2.87 -22.12 -6.34
C GLY A 217 4.16 -21.62 -5.69
N ILE A 218 4.58 -22.32 -4.64
CA ILE A 218 5.61 -21.80 -3.75
C ILE A 218 7.01 -21.86 -4.35
N GLU A 219 7.26 -22.83 -5.23
CA GLU A 219 8.51 -22.97 -5.98
C GLU A 219 8.69 -21.83 -6.97
N ALA A 220 7.62 -21.46 -7.68
CA ALA A 220 7.64 -20.30 -8.59
C ALA A 220 7.83 -19.00 -7.80
N HIS A 221 7.14 -18.86 -6.65
CA HIS A 221 7.34 -17.71 -5.76
C HIS A 221 8.81 -17.60 -5.31
N GLN A 222 9.46 -18.71 -4.97
CA GLN A 222 10.86 -18.75 -4.56
C GLN A 222 11.82 -18.33 -5.68
N GLN A 223 11.54 -18.73 -6.92
CA GLN A 223 12.34 -18.34 -8.08
C GLN A 223 12.18 -16.85 -8.41
N GLU A 224 10.95 -16.33 -8.34
CA GLU A 224 10.65 -14.94 -8.67
C GLU A 224 11.03 -13.95 -7.55
N ASN A 225 10.99 -14.40 -6.29
CA ASN A 225 11.21 -13.57 -5.11
C ASN A 225 12.27 -14.17 -4.18
N PRO A 226 13.51 -14.45 -4.64
CA PRO A 226 14.52 -15.16 -3.84
C PRO A 226 14.90 -14.42 -2.55
N ARG A 227 14.70 -13.11 -2.48
CA ARG A 227 14.93 -12.30 -1.27
C ARG A 227 13.89 -12.49 -0.17
N ALA A 228 12.71 -13.00 -0.50
CA ALA A 228 11.68 -13.35 0.48
C ALA A 228 11.96 -14.70 1.16
N TRP A 229 13.04 -15.39 0.76
CA TRP A 229 13.38 -16.71 1.21
C TRP A 229 14.72 -16.73 1.93
N THR A 230 14.76 -17.42 3.06
CA THR A 230 15.99 -17.73 3.78
C THR A 230 15.85 -19.09 4.46
N ARG A 231 16.68 -19.38 5.46
CA ARG A 231 16.64 -20.59 6.26
C ARG A 231 16.38 -20.27 7.71
N TRP A 232 15.78 -21.22 8.40
CA TRP A 232 15.67 -21.23 9.85
C TRP A 232 16.21 -22.53 10.42
N ARG A 233 16.49 -22.52 11.72
CA ARG A 233 16.81 -23.72 12.50
C ARG A 233 16.37 -23.56 13.94
N LYS A 234 16.33 -24.66 14.67
CA LYS A 234 16.22 -24.66 16.13
C LYS A 234 17.59 -24.98 16.74
N SER A 235 18.12 -24.10 17.58
CA SER A 235 19.38 -24.28 18.32
C SER A 235 19.17 -23.91 19.78
N ASP A 236 19.58 -24.79 20.70
CA ASP A 236 19.50 -24.54 22.15
C ASP A 236 18.10 -24.11 22.62
N GLY A 237 17.07 -24.75 22.06
CA GLY A 237 15.66 -24.46 22.37
C GLY A 237 15.12 -23.16 21.77
N ARG A 238 15.92 -22.39 21.04
CA ARG A 238 15.52 -21.15 20.37
C ARG A 238 15.42 -21.33 18.88
N PHE A 239 14.53 -20.57 18.25
CA PHE A 239 14.48 -20.46 16.81
C PHE A 239 15.50 -19.43 16.35
N GLU A 240 16.21 -19.73 15.28
CA GLU A 240 17.17 -18.84 14.64
C GLU A 240 16.88 -18.76 13.15
N LEU A 241 17.10 -17.59 12.56
CA LEU A 241 17.05 -17.38 11.12
C LEU A 241 18.42 -17.01 10.56
N LEU A 242 18.65 -17.36 9.31
CA LEU A 242 19.88 -17.04 8.58
C LEU A 242 19.78 -15.63 7.98
N GLY A 243 20.59 -14.70 8.50
CA GLY A 243 20.74 -13.35 7.97
C GLY A 243 22.12 -13.17 7.34
N GLY A 244 22.18 -13.09 6.01
CA GLY A 244 23.46 -13.20 5.30
C GLY A 244 24.11 -14.55 5.60
N ASP A 245 25.34 -14.53 6.10
CA ASP A 245 26.08 -15.75 6.45
C ASP A 245 26.03 -16.11 7.94
N LYS A 246 25.17 -15.44 8.73
CA LYS A 246 25.11 -15.61 10.18
C LYS A 246 23.71 -16.02 10.65
N TRP A 247 23.67 -16.96 11.57
CA TRP A 247 22.47 -17.28 12.33
C TRP A 247 22.24 -16.22 13.40
N ARG A 248 21.00 -15.75 13.51
CA ARG A 248 20.55 -14.85 14.58
C ARG A 248 19.25 -15.37 15.18
N PRO A 249 19.00 -15.14 16.47
CA PRO A 249 17.71 -15.47 17.07
C PRO A 249 16.59 -14.66 16.40
N PHE A 250 15.38 -15.24 16.40
CA PHE A 250 14.18 -14.47 16.11
C PHE A 250 13.97 -13.35 17.14
N ALA A 251 13.26 -12.29 16.74
CA ALA A 251 12.80 -11.27 17.67
C ALA A 251 11.87 -11.86 18.74
N PHE A 252 11.05 -12.85 18.36
CA PHE A 252 10.11 -13.53 19.23
C PHE A 252 10.34 -15.05 19.16
N ASN A 253 10.35 -15.71 20.31
CA ASN A 253 10.53 -17.17 20.39
C ASN A 253 9.23 -17.97 20.21
N ALA A 254 8.07 -17.29 20.20
CA ALA A 254 6.78 -17.93 20.03
C ALA A 254 6.61 -18.38 18.57
N ILE A 255 6.23 -19.64 18.40
CA ILE A 255 5.78 -20.20 17.12
C ILE A 255 4.33 -20.60 17.30
N TYR A 256 3.48 -20.15 16.38
CA TYR A 256 2.07 -20.51 16.35
C TYR A 256 1.83 -21.61 15.33
N ASP A 257 1.08 -22.62 15.76
CA ASP A 257 0.56 -23.65 14.86
C ASP A 257 -0.60 -23.09 14.02
N LYS A 258 -1.08 -23.90 13.06
CA LYS A 258 -2.35 -23.63 12.39
C LYS A 258 -3.49 -23.56 13.41
N VAL A 259 -4.48 -22.70 13.16
CA VAL A 259 -5.66 -22.63 14.04
C VAL A 259 -6.46 -23.94 14.00
N PRO A 260 -7.03 -24.38 15.13
CA PRO A 260 -7.75 -25.64 15.20
C PRO A 260 -9.07 -25.60 14.39
N PRO A 261 -9.60 -26.76 13.97
CA PRO A 261 -10.92 -26.83 13.36
C PRO A 261 -11.99 -26.20 14.25
N GLY A 262 -12.88 -25.40 13.64
CA GLY A 262 -13.95 -24.73 14.38
C GLY A 262 -13.52 -23.44 15.08
N PHE A 263 -12.25 -23.01 14.96
CA PHE A 263 -11.81 -21.70 15.42
C PHE A 263 -12.67 -20.56 14.83
N ARG A 264 -12.93 -19.54 15.65
CA ARG A 264 -13.76 -18.37 15.31
C ARG A 264 -13.08 -17.11 15.80
N LEU A 265 -13.14 -16.07 14.98
CA LEU A 265 -12.75 -14.72 15.38
C LEU A 265 -13.96 -14.01 15.96
N THR A 266 -13.72 -13.19 16.96
CA THR A 266 -14.74 -12.35 17.59
C THR A 266 -14.17 -10.99 17.92
N GLY A 267 -15.00 -9.96 17.81
CA GLY A 267 -14.63 -8.58 18.08
C GLY A 267 -14.15 -7.83 16.84
N ARG A 268 -13.81 -6.56 17.06
CA ARG A 268 -13.31 -5.64 16.04
C ARG A 268 -11.79 -5.68 16.02
N TYR A 269 -11.19 -5.74 14.83
CA TYR A 269 -9.76 -5.76 14.58
C TYR A 269 -9.40 -4.60 13.67
N ASP A 270 -8.61 -3.66 14.15
CA ASP A 270 -8.13 -2.51 13.38
C ASP A 270 -6.68 -2.76 12.94
N THR A 271 -6.29 -2.31 11.75
CA THR A 271 -4.91 -2.52 11.28
C THR A 271 -3.90 -1.86 12.21
N MET A 272 -2.77 -2.54 12.43
CA MET A 272 -1.60 -1.94 13.08
C MET A 272 -0.91 -0.87 12.23
N ALA A 273 -1.20 -0.79 10.93
CA ALA A 273 -0.46 0.05 10.01
C ALA A 273 -0.84 1.53 10.22
N ASN A 274 0.19 2.34 10.51
CA ASN A 274 0.20 3.81 10.45
C ASN A 274 -0.38 4.61 11.62
N THR A 275 -0.42 4.11 12.86
CA THR A 275 -0.38 5.02 14.03
C THR A 275 1.03 5.57 14.25
N GLY A 276 1.56 6.23 13.22
CA GLY A 276 2.71 7.11 13.38
C GLY A 276 2.24 8.39 14.03
N ASN A 277 2.42 8.51 15.35
CA ASN A 277 2.40 9.82 15.97
C ASN A 277 3.62 10.57 15.43
N ILE A 278 3.44 11.61 14.62
CA ILE A 278 4.53 12.34 13.96
C ILE A 278 5.32 13.11 15.03
N ALA A 279 6.34 12.47 15.62
CA ALA A 279 7.36 13.19 16.34
C ALA A 279 8.47 13.56 15.35
N ILE A 280 8.32 14.73 14.74
CA ILE A 280 9.28 15.86 14.71
C ILE A 280 8.53 17.01 14.01
N GLY A 281 7.79 17.80 14.80
CA GLY A 281 7.43 19.19 14.49
C GLY A 281 6.31 19.48 13.48
N GLY A 282 5.55 18.50 13.00
CA GLY A 282 4.40 18.71 12.13
C GLY A 282 3.16 18.08 12.76
N THR A 283 2.10 18.84 12.87
CA THR A 283 0.96 18.51 13.72
C THR A 283 -0.20 17.94 12.87
N ASP A 284 0.15 17.44 11.68
CA ASP A 284 -0.76 16.88 10.65
C ASP A 284 -0.48 15.40 10.33
N SER A 285 -1.40 14.51 10.66
CA SER A 285 -1.36 13.07 10.36
C SER A 285 -2.52 12.66 9.44
N VAL A 286 -2.24 11.82 8.45
CA VAL A 286 -3.26 11.09 7.68
C VAL A 286 -3.09 9.60 7.99
N THR A 287 -4.15 8.99 8.50
CA THR A 287 -4.19 7.59 8.90
C THR A 287 -5.30 6.90 8.12
N VAL A 288 -4.94 5.95 7.26
CA VAL A 288 -5.92 5.02 6.68
C VAL A 288 -5.86 3.75 7.51
N TRP A 289 -6.99 3.35 8.09
CA TRP A 289 -7.10 2.06 8.75
C TRP A 289 -8.25 1.25 8.14
N GLU A 290 -7.99 -0.02 7.90
CA GLU A 290 -8.98 -1.05 7.65
C GLU A 290 -9.41 -1.67 8.98
N ALA A 291 -10.67 -2.09 9.05
CA ALA A 291 -11.23 -2.74 10.21
C ALA A 291 -12.01 -3.98 9.79
N TYR A 292 -11.87 -5.04 10.58
CA TYR A 292 -12.70 -6.24 10.49
C TYR A 292 -13.44 -6.44 11.79
N GLU A 293 -14.76 -6.45 11.77
CA GLU A 293 -15.57 -6.84 12.92
C GLU A 293 -16.10 -8.24 12.70
N PHE A 294 -15.73 -9.18 13.55
CA PHE A 294 -16.14 -10.58 13.45
C PHE A 294 -17.14 -10.93 14.54
N TRP A 295 -18.15 -11.70 14.18
CA TRP A 295 -19.12 -12.26 15.12
C TRP A 295 -18.96 -13.78 15.26
N PRO A 296 -19.32 -14.34 16.44
CA PRO A 296 -19.26 -15.79 16.67
C PRO A 296 -20.09 -16.61 15.67
N GLY A 297 -21.15 -16.01 15.12
CA GLY A 297 -22.04 -16.64 14.13
C GLY A 297 -21.42 -16.83 12.74
N GLY A 298 -20.18 -16.39 12.52
CA GLY A 298 -19.53 -16.42 11.22
C GLY A 298 -19.88 -15.22 10.35
N GLU A 299 -20.33 -14.12 10.95
CA GLU A 299 -20.57 -12.85 10.25
C GLU A 299 -19.32 -11.98 10.35
N VAL A 300 -19.06 -11.17 9.32
CA VAL A 300 -17.96 -10.21 9.30
C VAL A 300 -18.43 -8.90 8.70
N ILE A 301 -17.93 -7.79 9.24
CA ILE A 301 -18.00 -6.47 8.60
C ILE A 301 -16.58 -6.05 8.26
N LYS A 302 -16.37 -5.72 6.98
CA LYS A 302 -15.13 -5.08 6.53
C LYS A 302 -15.39 -3.59 6.29
N GLY A 303 -14.77 -2.77 7.14
CA GLY A 303 -14.78 -1.31 7.01
C GLY A 303 -13.41 -0.80 6.56
N ARG A 304 -13.41 0.30 5.81
CA ARG A 304 -12.19 1.09 5.57
C ARG A 304 -12.47 2.53 5.92
N THR A 305 -11.69 3.05 6.86
CA THR A 305 -11.78 4.43 7.30
C THR A 305 -10.48 5.14 6.96
N ALA A 306 -10.58 6.32 6.37
CA ALA A 306 -9.47 7.25 6.27
C ALA A 306 -9.75 8.41 7.21
N GLY A 307 -8.80 8.75 8.06
CA GLY A 307 -8.83 9.93 8.91
C GLY A 307 -7.64 10.83 8.64
N ALA A 308 -7.82 12.13 8.77
CA ALA A 308 -6.74 13.11 8.79
C ALA A 308 -6.88 13.97 10.04
N ASP A 309 -5.88 14.00 10.92
CA ASP A 309 -5.79 14.92 12.06
C ASP A 309 -4.76 15.98 11.71
N VAL A 310 -5.20 17.19 11.34
CA VAL A 310 -4.36 18.35 11.03
C VAL A 310 -4.39 19.26 12.25
N ALA A 311 -3.23 19.70 12.72
CA ALA A 311 -3.16 20.67 13.80
C ALA A 311 -2.02 21.65 13.51
N GLY A 312 -2.16 22.89 13.96
CA GLY A 312 -1.22 23.97 13.69
C GLY A 312 -1.58 25.20 14.50
N GLY A 313 -0.68 25.66 15.36
CA GLY A 313 -0.99 26.72 16.34
C GLY A 313 -2.07 26.29 17.33
N ASP A 314 -3.14 27.08 17.47
CA ASP A 314 -4.28 26.79 18.36
C ASP A 314 -5.41 25.96 17.71
N TYR A 315 -5.21 25.46 16.49
CA TYR A 315 -6.25 24.74 15.74
C TYR A 315 -5.91 23.25 15.63
N ARG A 316 -6.92 22.41 15.81
CA ARG A 316 -6.90 20.97 15.57
C ARG A 316 -8.14 20.61 14.78
N THR A 317 -7.99 19.80 13.74
CA THR A 317 -9.14 19.29 13.01
C THR A 317 -8.94 17.87 12.53
N THR A 318 -10.00 17.08 12.71
CA THR A 318 -10.04 15.68 12.36
C THR A 318 -11.09 15.49 11.26
N ALA A 319 -10.67 15.10 10.05
CA ALA A 319 -11.57 14.60 9.01
C ALA A 319 -11.61 13.07 9.09
N GLN A 320 -12.78 12.45 8.92
CA GLN A 320 -12.94 11.01 8.86
C GLN A 320 -13.94 10.65 7.78
N ALA A 321 -13.61 9.64 6.98
CA ALA A 321 -14.52 9.11 5.99
C ALA A 321 -14.46 7.59 5.98
N THR A 322 -15.65 7.00 6.03
CA THR A 322 -15.87 5.56 6.14
C THR A 322 -16.48 5.07 4.84
N SER A 323 -15.88 4.07 4.20
CA SER A 323 -16.57 3.35 3.12
C SER A 323 -17.78 2.61 3.70
N PRO A 324 -18.90 2.47 2.97
CA PRO A 324 -20.04 1.71 3.48
C PRO A 324 -19.61 0.31 3.89
N ASP A 325 -19.94 -0.05 5.13
CA ASP A 325 -19.67 -1.35 5.72
C ASP A 325 -20.26 -2.46 4.84
N ARG A 326 -19.44 -3.44 4.47
CA ARG A 326 -19.93 -4.66 3.83
C ARG A 326 -20.16 -5.71 4.91
N ARG A 327 -21.41 -6.17 5.05
CA ARG A 327 -21.83 -7.24 5.98
C ARG A 327 -21.82 -8.55 5.23
N ASP A 328 -21.09 -9.53 5.75
CA ASP A 328 -20.77 -10.73 5.00
C ASP A 328 -20.63 -11.95 5.92
N ARG A 329 -20.36 -13.12 5.33
CA ARG A 329 -20.06 -14.34 6.07
C ARG A 329 -18.60 -14.73 5.93
N TYR A 330 -18.00 -15.19 7.02
CA TYR A 330 -16.65 -15.73 7.03
C TYR A 330 -16.60 -17.19 7.48
N SER A 331 -15.57 -17.89 7.04
CA SER A 331 -15.18 -19.20 7.54
C SER A 331 -13.67 -19.29 7.66
N ILE A 332 -13.20 -20.09 8.62
CA ILE A 332 -11.78 -20.34 8.84
C ILE A 332 -11.54 -21.84 8.69
N ASP A 333 -10.59 -22.18 7.82
CA ASP A 333 -10.18 -23.55 7.54
C ASP A 333 -8.65 -23.64 7.49
N GLY A 334 -8.07 -24.19 8.56
CA GLY A 334 -6.63 -24.27 8.74
C GLY A 334 -5.97 -22.90 8.69
N LEU A 335 -5.28 -22.60 7.60
CA LEU A 335 -4.57 -21.33 7.41
C LEU A 335 -5.39 -20.27 6.68
N THR A 336 -6.60 -20.60 6.25
CA THR A 336 -7.35 -19.76 5.31
C THR A 336 -8.56 -19.15 5.99
N LEU A 337 -8.64 -17.82 5.99
CA LEU A 337 -9.86 -17.08 6.22
C LEU A 337 -10.53 -16.82 4.85
N SER A 338 -11.75 -17.32 4.68
CA SER A 338 -12.57 -17.05 3.50
C SER A 338 -13.72 -16.13 3.89
N ILE A 339 -13.97 -15.10 3.08
CA ILE A 339 -15.10 -14.18 3.24
C ILE A 339 -15.92 -14.26 1.96
N THR A 340 -17.23 -14.48 2.10
CA THR A 340 -18.19 -14.48 0.99
C THR A 340 -19.14 -13.32 1.17
N TYR A 341 -19.15 -12.44 0.17
CA TYR A 341 -19.91 -11.22 0.19
C TYR A 341 -21.36 -11.42 -0.26
N ASP A 342 -22.26 -10.54 0.18
CA ASP A 342 -23.68 -10.57 -0.23
C ASP A 342 -23.87 -10.43 -1.75
N ASP A 343 -22.93 -9.76 -2.45
CA ASP A 343 -22.90 -9.62 -3.91
C ASP A 343 -22.36 -10.88 -4.64
N GLY A 344 -22.02 -11.93 -3.88
CA GLY A 344 -21.44 -13.18 -4.39
C GLY A 344 -19.94 -13.11 -4.66
N ALA A 345 -19.28 -11.96 -4.45
CA ALA A 345 -17.83 -11.89 -4.45
C ALA A 345 -17.27 -12.73 -3.29
N SER A 346 -16.02 -13.12 -3.39
CA SER A 346 -15.33 -13.78 -2.27
C SER A 346 -13.88 -13.34 -2.21
N GLU A 347 -13.36 -13.23 -0.99
CA GLU A 347 -11.93 -13.11 -0.73
C GLU A 347 -11.43 -14.25 0.13
N SER A 348 -10.17 -14.62 -0.05
CA SER A 348 -9.50 -15.68 0.69
C SER A 348 -8.13 -15.14 1.06
N VAL A 349 -7.83 -15.16 2.35
CA VAL A 349 -6.58 -14.64 2.90
C VAL A 349 -5.97 -15.65 3.85
N ILE A 350 -4.65 -15.63 3.97
CA ILE A 350 -3.92 -16.42 4.95
C ILE A 350 -4.09 -15.76 6.31
N LEU A 351 -4.59 -16.52 7.28
CA LEU A 351 -4.72 -16.12 8.67
C LEU A 351 -3.55 -16.68 9.50
N VAL A 352 -2.88 -15.81 10.22
CA VAL A 352 -1.93 -16.15 11.28
C VAL A 352 -2.39 -15.48 12.57
N THR A 353 -2.47 -16.22 13.67
CA THR A 353 -2.86 -15.69 14.99
C THR A 353 -2.48 -16.70 16.08
N ASP A 354 -2.39 -16.26 17.34
CA ASP A 354 -2.33 -17.18 18.47
C ASP A 354 -3.75 -17.72 18.73
N PRO A 355 -4.01 -19.04 18.54
CA PRO A 355 -5.34 -19.59 18.78
C PRO A 355 -5.79 -19.53 20.24
N LYS A 356 -4.88 -19.27 21.19
CA LYS A 356 -5.20 -19.13 22.62
C LYS A 356 -5.52 -17.70 23.00
N ASP A 357 -4.98 -16.74 22.27
CA ASP A 357 -5.13 -15.31 22.52
C ASP A 357 -5.17 -14.54 21.19
N PRO A 358 -6.33 -14.58 20.50
CA PRO A 358 -6.43 -14.05 19.16
C PRO A 358 -6.62 -12.53 19.14
N ASP A 359 -6.13 -11.80 20.13
CA ASP A 359 -6.20 -10.34 20.18
C ASP A 359 -5.34 -9.68 19.10
N VAL A 360 -4.44 -10.45 18.47
CA VAL A 360 -3.70 -10.05 17.30
C VAL A 360 -3.87 -11.07 16.17
N ILE A 361 -4.22 -10.58 14.99
CA ILE A 361 -4.31 -11.39 13.77
C ILE A 361 -3.44 -10.79 12.67
N TRP A 362 -2.93 -11.63 11.78
CA TRP A 362 -2.30 -11.21 10.54
C TRP A 362 -3.04 -11.82 9.35
N LEU A 363 -3.49 -10.96 8.43
CA LEU A 363 -4.17 -11.34 7.20
C LEU A 363 -3.22 -11.09 6.03
N ASN A 364 -2.76 -12.15 5.35
CA ASN A 364 -1.70 -12.08 4.32
C ASN A 364 -0.46 -11.30 4.77
N GLY A 365 -0.07 -11.44 6.05
CA GLY A 365 1.08 -10.76 6.64
C GLY A 365 0.82 -9.34 7.16
N ARG A 366 -0.36 -8.77 6.94
CA ARG A 366 -0.76 -7.46 7.51
C ARG A 366 -1.36 -7.65 8.89
N GLY A 367 -0.80 -6.98 9.90
CA GLY A 367 -1.25 -7.10 11.30
C GLY A 367 -2.48 -6.26 11.63
N PHE A 368 -3.37 -6.82 12.45
CA PHE A 368 -4.54 -6.18 13.04
C PHE A 368 -4.61 -6.49 14.53
N VAL A 369 -4.97 -5.49 15.33
CA VAL A 369 -5.15 -5.62 16.79
C VAL A 369 -6.62 -5.50 17.10
N LYS A 370 -7.08 -6.32 18.03
CA LYS A 370 -8.44 -6.26 18.53
C LYS A 370 -8.65 -4.96 19.31
N ALA A 371 -9.71 -4.24 18.97
CA ALA A 371 -10.15 -3.07 19.74
C ALA A 371 -10.74 -3.52 21.08
N GLU A 372 -10.48 -2.73 22.14
CA GLU A 372 -11.00 -2.95 23.50
C GLU A 372 -12.51 -2.72 23.62
#